data_AF-A0A0E9N4H4-F1
#
_entry.id   AF-A0A0E9N4H4-F1
#
_cell.length_a   1.000
_cell.length_b   1.000
_cell.length_c   1.000
_cell.angle_alpha   90.00
_cell.angle_beta   90.00
_cell.angle_gamma   90.00
#
_symmetry.space_group_name_H-M   'P 1'
#
loop_
_entity.id
_entity.type
_entity.pdbx_description
1 polymer ?
#
loop_
_entity_poly.entity_id
_entity_poly.type
_entity_poly.pdbx_seq_one_letter_code
_entity_poly.pdbx_strand_id
1 'polypeptide(L)'
;MTRSKSITTLVFLLLATWSDAQTGGRGEDHRDTVWGSRTATIMRAPVLIGETTPQVIRPNIPPVCFSVEFDLKITANGRVYEQCLFFNTGMGLIGYLPPSSDGLQNMLFPELPDFNFTIIGMKGNVYQYTTSKGKGGRLDRWVSTANSEEYLHRQTNMVFTSGTTLARKGYLREYCRGNMRAMAYRLPDNPTVTFYIYGDHFPEVLHPEKFLGNFGTGYLKTSEGLMLVLETESDGYQSKVTDIQNTNTCLHTDQFLVKEVEYRSKRSEDIARKRQQLSRQAEHISGDCVPEQVALNRFRQDKLRKEEEGLARSAQGNTHEDQAAQAGLLVQMDPLMLVREDILSTELEICRIIKNRERSGSASATSTAKLDCANRRLRAQRQAEHDIQEVSTKYPGEPGRTFAEQSKIYMRISTMAACR
;
A
#
# COMPACT_ATOMS: atom_id res chain seq x y z
N MET A 1 -53.96 -1.50 -24.25
CA MET A 1 -53.84 -2.56 -25.27
C MET A 1 -52.95 -3.66 -24.72
N THR A 2 -53.55 -4.86 -24.56
CA THR A 2 -52.96 -6.24 -24.56
C THR A 2 -51.59 -6.43 -23.86
N ARG A 3 -51.45 -6.95 -22.63
CA ARG A 3 -51.79 -8.29 -22.05
C ARG A 3 -51.34 -9.51 -22.86
N SER A 4 -50.37 -10.26 -22.32
CA SER A 4 -50.40 -11.72 -22.04
C SER A 4 -49.19 -12.05 -21.12
N LYS A 5 -49.28 -12.54 -19.87
CA LYS A 5 -49.81 -13.82 -19.33
C LYS A 5 -49.13 -15.05 -19.98
N SER A 6 -48.68 -16.11 -19.31
CA SER A 6 -48.80 -16.58 -17.92
C SER A 6 -48.17 -17.99 -17.81
N ILE A 7 -47.71 -18.37 -16.59
CA ILE A 7 -47.93 -19.67 -15.89
C ILE A 7 -47.14 -20.88 -16.45
N THR A 8 -46.41 -21.67 -15.66
CA THR A 8 -47.00 -22.71 -14.79
C THR A 8 -46.05 -23.21 -13.67
N THR A 9 -46.65 -23.31 -12.48
CA THR A 9 -46.21 -23.87 -11.20
C THR A 9 -46.59 -25.36 -11.10
N LEU A 10 -45.87 -26.19 -10.32
CA LEU A 10 -46.35 -27.24 -9.38
C LEU A 10 -45.11 -28.07 -8.92
N VAL A 11 -44.70 -28.19 -7.65
CA VAL A 11 -45.34 -28.62 -6.36
C VAL A 11 -45.57 -30.14 -6.25
N PHE A 12 -44.93 -30.76 -5.23
CA PHE A 12 -45.42 -31.79 -4.27
C PHE A 12 -44.21 -32.16 -3.36
N LEU A 13 -44.11 -31.98 -2.03
CA LEU A 13 -45.00 -32.04 -0.86
C LEU A 13 -45.23 -33.48 -0.32
N LEU A 14 -44.72 -33.75 0.89
CA LEU A 14 -45.22 -34.65 1.96
C LEU A 14 -44.11 -34.75 3.05
N LEU A 15 -44.32 -34.90 4.36
CA LEU A 15 -45.28 -34.47 5.40
C LEU A 15 -44.99 -35.37 6.63
N ALA A 16 -45.20 -34.82 7.84
CA ALA A 16 -45.53 -35.51 9.10
C ALA A 16 -44.40 -36.25 9.86
N THR A 17 -44.30 -36.29 11.21
CA THR A 17 -45.05 -35.71 12.36
C THR A 17 -44.26 -36.04 13.65
N TRP A 18 -44.33 -35.15 14.66
CA TRP A 18 -44.44 -35.37 16.13
C TRP A 18 -43.40 -36.21 16.90
N SER A 19 -42.81 -35.59 17.94
CA SER A 19 -42.97 -35.99 19.36
C SER A 19 -42.22 -35.05 20.33
N ASP A 20 -42.94 -34.49 21.29
CA ASP A 20 -42.40 -34.04 22.59
C ASP A 20 -42.12 -35.27 23.48
N ALA A 21 -40.97 -35.31 24.17
CA ALA A 21 -40.80 -35.85 25.54
C ALA A 21 -39.35 -35.77 26.04
N GLN A 22 -39.18 -34.99 27.12
CA GLN A 22 -38.45 -35.30 28.36
C GLN A 22 -37.01 -35.88 28.39
N THR A 23 -36.18 -35.14 29.15
CA THR A 23 -35.19 -35.57 30.16
C THR A 23 -33.99 -36.45 29.77
N GLY A 24 -32.79 -35.89 30.07
CA GLY A 24 -31.77 -36.59 30.85
C GLY A 24 -30.89 -37.59 30.11
N GLY A 25 -29.68 -37.18 29.74
CA GLY A 25 -28.63 -38.10 29.34
C GLY A 25 -27.32 -37.38 29.07
N ARG A 26 -26.37 -37.50 30.01
CA ARG A 26 -24.94 -37.35 29.73
C ARG A 26 -24.59 -38.33 28.60
N GLY A 27 -24.44 -37.83 27.39
CA GLY A 27 -23.86 -38.55 26.27
C GLY A 27 -22.63 -37.78 25.83
N GLU A 28 -21.45 -38.37 26.05
CA GLU A 28 -20.22 -37.97 25.38
C GLU A 28 -20.44 -38.13 23.87
N ASP A 29 -20.67 -37.02 23.20
CA ASP A 29 -20.75 -36.95 21.75
C ASP A 29 -19.34 -37.09 21.16
N HIS A 30 -18.97 -38.32 20.81
CA HIS A 30 -17.83 -38.63 19.95
C HIS A 30 -18.12 -38.21 18.49
N ARG A 31 -18.23 -36.90 18.24
CA ARG A 31 -18.31 -36.31 16.88
C ARG A 31 -17.11 -35.43 16.47
N ASP A 32 -16.02 -35.45 17.25
CA ASP A 32 -14.92 -34.47 17.11
C ASP A 32 -13.61 -34.98 16.49
N THR A 33 -13.55 -36.16 15.85
CA THR A 33 -12.25 -36.67 15.33
C THR A 33 -11.76 -35.95 14.08
N VAL A 34 -12.66 -35.46 13.21
CA VAL A 34 -12.27 -34.75 11.97
C VAL A 34 -11.85 -33.30 12.26
N TRP A 35 -12.48 -32.63 13.21
CA TRP A 35 -12.09 -31.28 13.62
C TRP A 35 -10.88 -31.28 14.57
N GLY A 36 -10.78 -32.23 15.49
CA GLY A 36 -9.63 -32.34 16.42
C GLY A 36 -8.29 -32.56 15.71
N SER A 37 -8.27 -33.27 14.58
CA SER A 37 -7.05 -33.40 13.75
C SER A 37 -6.75 -32.14 12.91
N ARG A 38 -7.79 -31.42 12.47
CA ARG A 38 -7.64 -30.15 11.73
C ARG A 38 -7.13 -29.02 12.61
N THR A 39 -7.68 -28.86 13.81
CA THR A 39 -7.25 -27.82 14.78
C THR A 39 -5.82 -28.02 15.21
N ALA A 40 -5.38 -29.26 15.42
CA ALA A 40 -4.00 -29.57 15.76
C ALA A 40 -2.99 -29.09 14.70
N THR A 41 -3.38 -29.07 13.42
CA THR A 41 -2.52 -28.57 12.33
C THR A 41 -2.58 -27.04 12.23
N ILE A 42 -3.78 -26.46 12.37
CA ILE A 42 -4.00 -25.00 12.33
C ILE A 42 -3.25 -24.31 13.49
N MET A 43 -3.17 -24.95 14.66
CA MET A 43 -2.47 -24.45 15.84
C MET A 43 -0.94 -24.60 15.79
N ARG A 44 -0.33 -24.83 14.61
CA ARG A 44 1.14 -24.91 14.47
C ARG A 44 1.71 -23.66 13.81
N ALA A 45 2.55 -22.95 14.56
CA ALA A 45 3.42 -21.91 14.05
C ALA A 45 4.88 -22.12 14.50
N PRO A 46 5.61 -23.04 13.83
CA PRO A 46 6.99 -23.41 14.17
C PRO A 46 7.91 -22.21 14.39
N VAL A 47 7.75 -21.16 13.59
CA VAL A 47 8.58 -19.94 13.65
C VAL A 47 8.43 -19.17 14.97
N LEU A 48 7.23 -19.19 15.56
CA LEU A 48 6.96 -18.46 16.80
C LEU A 48 7.53 -19.19 18.01
N ILE A 49 7.47 -20.52 18.01
CA ILE A 49 7.98 -21.38 19.08
C ILE A 49 9.47 -21.72 18.93
N GLY A 50 10.12 -21.28 17.84
CA GLY A 50 11.57 -21.43 17.63
C GLY A 50 11.99 -22.77 17.03
N GLU A 51 11.05 -23.57 16.52
CA GLU A 51 11.35 -24.78 15.72
C GLU A 51 11.94 -24.41 14.36
N THR A 52 11.58 -23.25 13.82
CA THR A 52 12.16 -22.66 12.61
C THR A 52 12.59 -21.23 12.85
N THR A 53 13.43 -20.70 11.96
CA THR A 53 13.90 -19.31 12.01
C THR A 53 13.13 -18.44 11.01
N PRO A 54 12.72 -17.21 11.39
CA PRO A 54 12.12 -16.28 10.45
C PRO A 54 13.08 -15.98 9.28
N GLN A 55 12.59 -16.08 8.05
CA GLN A 55 13.40 -15.89 6.86
C GLN A 55 13.18 -14.50 6.24
N VAL A 56 14.26 -13.91 5.73
CA VAL A 56 14.16 -12.78 4.79
C VAL A 56 13.90 -13.38 3.42
N ILE A 57 12.71 -13.17 2.88
CA ILE A 57 12.43 -13.56 1.48
C ILE A 57 13.13 -12.59 0.54
N ARG A 58 13.46 -13.05 -0.66
CA ARG A 58 13.91 -12.19 -1.76
C ARG A 58 12.77 -12.01 -2.76
N PRO A 59 12.69 -10.87 -3.44
CA PRO A 59 11.55 -10.54 -4.28
C PRO A 59 11.36 -11.47 -5.49
N ASN A 60 12.43 -12.13 -5.96
CA ASN A 60 12.47 -12.87 -7.23
C ASN A 60 13.04 -14.31 -7.11
N ILE A 61 12.92 -14.98 -5.97
CA ILE A 61 13.38 -16.37 -5.77
C ILE A 61 12.29 -17.16 -5.02
N PRO A 62 12.43 -18.50 -4.86
CA PRO A 62 11.47 -19.55 -5.28
C PRO A 62 10.02 -19.31 -4.83
N PRO A 63 9.04 -20.08 -5.34
CA PRO A 63 7.63 -19.89 -5.03
C PRO A 63 7.40 -19.76 -3.51
N VAL A 64 6.70 -18.69 -3.12
CA VAL A 64 6.34 -18.49 -1.71
C VAL A 64 5.01 -19.18 -1.47
N CYS A 65 5.05 -20.32 -0.77
CA CYS A 65 3.87 -21.10 -0.44
C CYS A 65 3.36 -20.75 0.95
N PHE A 66 2.04 -20.74 1.11
CA PHE A 66 1.34 -20.51 2.37
C PHE A 66 0.64 -21.79 2.79
N SER A 67 0.66 -22.08 4.08
CA SER A 67 0.14 -23.33 4.64
C SER A 67 -1.23 -23.15 5.32
N VAL A 68 -1.60 -21.91 5.66
CA VAL A 68 -2.86 -21.60 6.34
C VAL A 68 -3.48 -20.32 5.79
N GLU A 69 -4.80 -20.28 5.68
CA GLU A 69 -5.61 -19.14 5.22
C GLU A 69 -6.62 -18.75 6.30
N PHE A 70 -6.74 -17.45 6.58
CA PHE A 70 -7.76 -16.87 7.45
C PHE A 70 -8.65 -15.96 6.62
N ASP A 71 -9.94 -16.26 6.58
CA ASP A 71 -10.93 -15.39 5.95
C ASP A 71 -11.46 -14.39 6.96
N LEU A 72 -11.23 -13.11 6.69
CA LEU A 72 -11.56 -12.01 7.57
C LEU A 72 -12.79 -11.25 7.07
N LYS A 73 -13.60 -10.83 8.04
CA LYS A 73 -14.59 -9.78 7.89
C LYS A 73 -14.14 -8.56 8.69
N ILE A 74 -13.86 -7.46 8.00
CA ILE A 74 -13.35 -6.22 8.57
C ILE A 74 -14.44 -5.16 8.49
N THR A 75 -14.86 -4.64 9.64
CA THR A 75 -15.75 -3.49 9.73
C THR A 75 -14.92 -2.26 10.10
N ALA A 76 -14.90 -1.23 9.26
CA ALA A 76 -14.18 0.02 9.54
C ALA A 76 -15.03 1.21 9.11
N ASN A 77 -15.26 2.16 10.02
CA ASN A 77 -16.06 3.37 9.78
C ASN A 77 -17.46 3.07 9.19
N GLY A 78 -18.12 2.03 9.73
CA GLY A 78 -19.46 1.60 9.31
C GLY A 78 -19.51 0.85 7.97
N ARG A 79 -18.37 0.61 7.32
CA ARG A 79 -18.27 -0.18 6.09
C ARG A 79 -17.71 -1.56 6.38
N VAL A 80 -18.20 -2.55 5.65
CA VAL A 80 -17.76 -3.94 5.75
C VAL A 80 -16.90 -4.29 4.54
N TYR A 81 -15.78 -4.94 4.80
CA TYR A 81 -14.85 -5.46 3.83
C TYR A 81 -14.56 -6.92 4.15
N GLU A 82 -14.22 -7.70 3.14
CA GLU A 82 -13.74 -9.06 3.27
C GLU A 82 -12.31 -9.15 2.75
N GLN A 83 -11.50 -10.01 3.38
CA GLN A 83 -10.08 -10.15 3.07
C GLN A 83 -9.59 -11.54 3.44
N CYS A 84 -8.66 -12.11 2.67
CA CYS A 84 -7.97 -13.34 3.04
C CYS A 84 -6.52 -13.03 3.50
N LEU A 85 -6.13 -13.57 4.66
CA LEU A 85 -4.73 -13.61 5.10
C LEU A 85 -4.15 -15.00 4.87
N PHE A 86 -2.97 -15.04 4.27
CA PHE A 86 -2.21 -16.25 4.01
C PHE A 86 -1.01 -16.31 4.95
N PHE A 87 -0.77 -17.44 5.59
CA PHE A 87 0.32 -17.63 6.53
C PHE A 87 1.28 -18.70 6.05
N ASN A 88 2.56 -18.36 6.00
CA ASN A 88 3.63 -19.35 6.01
C ASN A 88 4.20 -19.40 7.41
N THR A 89 3.69 -20.34 8.20
CA THR A 89 3.99 -20.42 9.63
C THR A 89 5.38 -21.01 9.92
N GLY A 90 6.03 -21.59 8.92
CA GLY A 90 7.42 -22.06 9.00
C GLY A 90 8.44 -20.96 8.72
N MET A 91 8.18 -20.07 7.77
CA MET A 91 9.08 -18.96 7.40
C MET A 91 8.78 -17.66 8.16
N GLY A 92 7.60 -17.56 8.80
CA GLY A 92 7.15 -16.35 9.48
C GLY A 92 6.72 -15.26 8.51
N LEU A 93 5.91 -15.63 7.52
CA LEU A 93 5.39 -14.71 6.50
C LEU A 93 3.87 -14.60 6.58
N ILE A 94 3.38 -13.40 6.27
CA ILE A 94 1.97 -13.09 6.09
C ILE A 94 1.80 -12.53 4.69
N GLY A 95 0.91 -13.13 3.92
CA GLY A 95 0.47 -12.63 2.63
C GLY A 95 -0.96 -12.12 2.73
N TYR A 96 -1.34 -11.09 1.99
CA TYR A 96 -2.74 -10.68 1.88
C TYR A 96 -3.04 -9.93 0.59
N LEU A 97 -4.27 -10.12 0.11
CA LEU A 97 -4.88 -9.28 -0.93
C LEU A 97 -5.53 -8.05 -0.24
N PRO A 98 -5.66 -6.88 -0.89
CA PRO A 98 -6.37 -5.75 -0.33
C PRO A 98 -7.80 -6.08 0.12
N PRO A 99 -8.33 -5.46 1.19
CA PRO A 99 -9.71 -5.63 1.58
C PRO A 99 -10.67 -5.20 0.47
N SER A 100 -11.73 -5.98 0.25
CA SER A 100 -12.74 -5.75 -0.80
C SER A 100 -14.13 -5.61 -0.22
N SER A 101 -14.93 -4.65 -0.72
CA SER A 101 -16.35 -4.55 -0.38
C SER A 101 -17.23 -5.52 -1.18
N ASP A 102 -16.70 -6.07 -2.28
CA ASP A 102 -17.46 -6.85 -3.26
C ASP A 102 -17.46 -8.35 -2.93
N GLY A 103 -16.82 -8.72 -1.82
CA GLY A 103 -16.70 -10.07 -1.33
C GLY A 103 -15.25 -10.51 -1.15
N LEU A 104 -15.08 -11.66 -0.50
CA LEU A 104 -13.81 -12.29 -0.23
C LEU A 104 -13.03 -12.60 -1.52
N GLN A 105 -11.80 -12.10 -1.59
CA GLN A 105 -10.82 -12.49 -2.59
C GLN A 105 -9.73 -13.32 -1.91
N ASN A 106 -9.60 -14.59 -2.31
CA ASN A 106 -8.66 -15.56 -1.75
C ASN A 106 -7.86 -16.33 -2.82
N MET A 107 -7.85 -15.84 -4.07
CA MET A 107 -7.14 -16.47 -5.16
C MET A 107 -5.88 -15.67 -5.54
N LEU A 108 -4.71 -16.31 -5.49
CA LEU A 108 -3.44 -15.70 -5.88
C LEU A 108 -3.18 -15.88 -7.39
N PHE A 109 -3.89 -15.11 -8.21
CA PHE A 109 -3.78 -15.15 -9.67
C PHE A 109 -3.05 -13.91 -10.23
N PRO A 110 -1.71 -13.97 -10.40
CA PRO A 110 -0.91 -12.88 -10.95
C PRO A 110 -1.19 -12.60 -12.45
N GLU A 111 -2.00 -13.43 -13.11
CA GLU A 111 -2.53 -13.22 -14.46
C GLU A 111 -3.65 -12.17 -14.50
N LEU A 112 -4.21 -11.78 -13.35
CA LEU A 112 -5.22 -10.73 -13.30
C LEU A 112 -4.57 -9.34 -13.49
N PRO A 113 -5.18 -8.45 -14.31
CA PRO A 113 -4.63 -7.14 -14.65
C PRO A 113 -4.56 -6.14 -13.50
N ASP A 114 -5.18 -6.46 -12.37
CA ASP A 114 -5.31 -5.68 -11.16
C ASP A 114 -4.87 -6.48 -9.92
N PHE A 115 -4.13 -7.58 -10.13
CA PHE A 115 -3.55 -8.36 -9.04
C PHE A 115 -2.68 -7.46 -8.15
N ASN A 116 -2.91 -7.52 -6.84
CA ASN A 116 -2.17 -6.77 -5.84
C ASN A 116 -2.09 -7.61 -4.57
N PHE A 117 -0.88 -8.02 -4.20
CA PHE A 117 -0.65 -8.89 -3.06
C PHE A 117 0.55 -8.42 -2.26
N THR A 118 0.36 -8.28 -0.96
CA THR A 118 1.42 -7.84 -0.05
C THR A 118 1.94 -9.02 0.75
N ILE A 119 3.25 -9.18 0.82
CA ILE A 119 3.93 -10.12 1.71
C ILE A 119 4.72 -9.34 2.75
N ILE A 120 4.52 -9.72 4.00
CA ILE A 120 5.18 -9.21 5.19
C ILE A 120 5.94 -10.36 5.84
N GLY A 121 7.24 -10.18 6.09
CA GLY A 121 8.03 -11.11 6.88
C GLY A 121 8.27 -10.60 8.30
N MET A 122 8.33 -11.51 9.28
CA MET A 122 8.68 -11.20 10.67
C MET A 122 10.06 -10.57 10.86
N LYS A 123 10.95 -10.68 9.86
CA LYS A 123 12.25 -9.99 9.86
C LYS A 123 12.15 -8.52 9.46
N GLY A 124 11.01 -8.06 8.94
CA GLY A 124 10.81 -6.68 8.52
C GLY A 124 10.87 -6.44 7.01
N ASN A 125 11.04 -7.46 6.19
CA ASN A 125 10.92 -7.29 4.74
C ASN A 125 9.43 -7.18 4.36
N VAL A 126 9.09 -6.24 3.49
CA VAL A 126 7.73 -5.97 3.02
C VAL A 126 7.75 -5.82 1.50
N TYR A 127 7.04 -6.70 0.81
CA TYR A 127 6.97 -6.72 -0.65
C TYR A 127 5.54 -6.57 -1.12
N GLN A 128 5.32 -5.71 -2.11
CA GLN A 128 4.03 -5.54 -2.76
C GLN A 128 4.14 -5.98 -4.22
N TYR A 129 3.54 -7.13 -4.53
CA TYR A 129 3.44 -7.70 -5.86
C TYR A 129 2.21 -7.13 -6.56
N THR A 130 2.39 -6.60 -7.76
CA THR A 130 1.33 -5.98 -8.54
C THR A 130 1.41 -6.40 -10.01
N THR A 131 0.26 -6.59 -10.62
CA THR A 131 0.13 -6.74 -12.07
C THR A 131 -0.68 -5.56 -12.60
N SER A 132 -0.31 -5.05 -13.77
CA SER A 132 -1.01 -3.96 -14.44
C SER A 132 -1.05 -4.18 -15.95
N LYS A 133 -2.07 -3.65 -16.63
CA LYS A 133 -2.11 -3.65 -18.10
C LYS A 133 -1.09 -2.65 -18.65
N GLY A 134 -0.06 -3.18 -19.29
CA GLY A 134 0.93 -2.43 -20.05
C GLY A 134 0.48 -2.08 -21.47
N LYS A 135 1.40 -1.47 -22.23
CA LYS A 135 1.18 -1.14 -23.64
C LYS A 135 0.97 -2.41 -24.47
N GLY A 136 0.01 -2.38 -25.40
CA GLY A 136 -0.28 -3.51 -26.29
C GLY A 136 -0.98 -4.69 -25.62
N GLY A 137 -1.58 -4.50 -24.43
CA GLY A 137 -2.34 -5.54 -23.73
C GLY A 137 -1.47 -6.55 -22.97
N ARG A 138 -0.14 -6.39 -22.96
CA ARG A 138 0.76 -7.19 -22.13
C ARG A 138 0.58 -6.86 -20.66
N LEU A 139 0.65 -7.87 -19.79
CA LEU A 139 0.67 -7.67 -18.34
C LEU A 139 2.09 -7.32 -17.88
N ASP A 140 2.24 -6.16 -17.23
CA ASP A 140 3.47 -5.78 -16.57
C ASP A 140 3.37 -6.18 -15.09
N ARG A 141 4.35 -6.96 -14.62
CA ARG A 141 4.39 -7.54 -13.28
C ARG A 141 5.53 -6.92 -12.48
N TRP A 142 5.19 -6.25 -11.39
CA TRP A 142 6.12 -5.48 -10.58
C TRP A 142 6.07 -5.91 -9.12
N VAL A 143 7.23 -5.96 -8.48
CA VAL A 143 7.35 -6.04 -7.03
C VAL A 143 7.97 -4.75 -6.51
N SER A 144 7.29 -4.08 -5.59
CA SER A 144 7.84 -2.95 -4.84
C SER A 144 8.41 -3.49 -3.54
N THR A 145 9.65 -3.11 -3.24
CA THR A 145 10.36 -3.58 -2.04
C THR A 145 10.55 -2.50 -0.99
N ALA A 146 10.39 -1.22 -1.33
CA ALA A 146 10.72 -0.11 -0.44
C ALA A 146 12.16 -0.17 0.14
N ASN A 147 13.07 -0.82 -0.60
CA ASN A 147 14.42 -1.20 -0.17
C ASN A 147 14.48 -2.09 1.09
N SER A 148 13.36 -2.74 1.45
CA SER A 148 13.26 -3.60 2.64
C SER A 148 13.99 -4.95 2.52
N GLU A 149 14.58 -5.23 1.36
CA GLU A 149 15.53 -6.34 1.18
C GLU A 149 16.87 -6.07 1.90
N GLU A 150 17.36 -4.84 1.84
CA GLU A 150 18.65 -4.42 2.41
C GLU A 150 18.46 -3.71 3.76
N TYR A 151 17.41 -2.91 3.87
CA TYR A 151 17.09 -2.13 5.06
C TYR A 151 15.78 -2.64 5.66
N LEU A 152 15.84 -3.66 6.50
CA LEU A 152 14.64 -4.27 7.09
C LEU A 152 13.77 -3.22 7.81
N HIS A 153 12.47 -3.21 7.51
CA HIS A 153 11.49 -2.36 8.20
C HIS A 153 11.37 -2.85 9.64
N ARG A 154 11.53 -1.96 10.63
CA ARG A 154 11.16 -2.28 12.00
C ARG A 154 9.65 -2.30 12.08
N GLN A 155 9.06 -3.45 11.77
CA GLN A 155 7.64 -3.65 11.99
C GLN A 155 7.32 -3.45 13.47
N THR A 156 6.73 -2.31 13.77
CA THR A 156 5.97 -2.11 14.99
C THR A 156 4.72 -2.96 14.84
N ASN A 157 4.81 -4.25 15.20
CA ASN A 157 3.63 -5.07 15.43
C ASN A 157 2.89 -4.43 16.61
N MET A 158 2.04 -3.44 16.31
CA MET A 158 1.60 -2.36 17.20
C MET A 158 0.83 -2.79 18.46
N VAL A 159 0.50 -4.08 18.60
CA VAL A 159 -0.37 -4.54 19.67
C VAL A 159 0.37 -5.28 20.77
N PHE A 160 1.48 -5.95 20.43
CA PHE A 160 2.15 -6.88 21.33
C PHE A 160 3.65 -6.59 21.39
N THR A 161 4.00 -5.41 21.89
CA THR A 161 5.39 -5.10 22.26
C THR A 161 5.77 -5.87 23.53
N SER A 162 7.03 -6.27 23.65
CA SER A 162 7.56 -6.95 24.84
C SER A 162 7.21 -6.17 26.12
N GLY A 163 6.56 -6.82 27.09
CA GLY A 163 6.13 -6.21 28.36
C GLY A 163 4.63 -5.86 28.44
N THR A 164 3.88 -6.08 27.36
CA THR A 164 2.43 -5.90 27.37
C THR A 164 1.75 -7.04 28.14
N THR A 165 0.68 -6.74 28.86
CA THR A 165 -0.11 -7.74 29.60
C THR A 165 -1.56 -7.67 29.15
N LEU A 166 -2.19 -8.82 28.96
CA LEU A 166 -3.60 -8.94 28.59
C LEU A 166 -4.39 -9.58 29.73
N ALA A 167 -5.44 -8.92 30.19
CA ALA A 167 -6.30 -9.40 31.26
C ALA A 167 -7.62 -9.97 30.70
N ARG A 168 -8.00 -11.16 31.17
CA ARG A 168 -9.23 -11.87 30.83
C ARG A 168 -10.47 -11.07 31.26
N LYS A 169 -11.53 -11.06 30.44
CA LYS A 169 -12.80 -10.34 30.71
C LYS A 169 -14.02 -11.23 30.94
N GLY A 170 -13.87 -12.55 30.82
CA GLY A 170 -14.90 -13.52 31.23
C GLY A 170 -16.01 -13.80 30.22
N TYR A 171 -15.93 -13.26 29.00
CA TYR A 171 -16.88 -13.53 27.92
C TYR A 171 -16.23 -14.44 26.87
N LEU A 172 -16.97 -15.47 26.48
CA LEU A 172 -16.61 -16.37 25.38
C LEU A 172 -17.43 -16.01 24.14
N ARG A 173 -16.82 -16.17 22.97
CA ARG A 173 -17.51 -16.04 21.69
C ARG A 173 -17.14 -17.19 20.77
N GLU A 174 -18.10 -17.61 19.95
CA GLU A 174 -17.96 -18.68 18.97
C GLU A 174 -17.54 -18.14 17.60
N TYR A 175 -16.65 -18.90 16.96
CA TYR A 175 -16.04 -18.60 15.66
C TYR A 175 -16.07 -19.84 14.77
N CYS A 176 -15.85 -19.64 13.47
CA CYS A 176 -15.76 -20.71 12.48
C CYS A 176 -16.94 -21.70 12.57
N ARG A 177 -18.17 -21.17 12.65
CA ARG A 177 -19.43 -21.92 12.79
C ARG A 177 -19.54 -22.77 14.07
N GLY A 178 -19.02 -22.26 15.19
CA GLY A 178 -19.09 -22.92 16.51
C GLY A 178 -17.91 -23.84 16.81
N ASN A 179 -17.03 -24.09 15.84
CA ASN A 179 -15.91 -25.01 16.02
C ASN A 179 -14.79 -24.45 16.90
N MET A 180 -14.76 -23.14 17.12
CA MET A 180 -13.74 -22.47 17.94
C MET A 180 -14.42 -21.54 18.94
N ARG A 181 -13.99 -21.59 20.20
CA ARG A 181 -14.45 -20.71 21.27
C ARG A 181 -13.29 -19.86 21.77
N ALA A 182 -13.40 -18.54 21.63
CA ALA A 182 -12.33 -17.62 22.04
C ALA A 182 -12.76 -16.76 23.23
N MET A 183 -11.82 -16.53 24.14
CA MET A 183 -12.02 -15.74 25.35
C MET A 183 -11.61 -14.29 25.11
N ALA A 184 -12.39 -13.36 25.65
CA ALA A 184 -12.08 -11.94 25.59
C ALA A 184 -10.93 -11.55 26.54
N TYR A 185 -9.95 -10.83 25.99
CA TYR A 185 -8.81 -10.23 26.68
C TYR A 185 -8.71 -8.74 26.35
N ARG A 186 -8.21 -7.94 27.28
CA ARG A 186 -7.94 -6.51 27.07
C ARG A 186 -6.62 -6.08 27.66
N LEU A 187 -6.08 -5.01 27.11
CA LEU A 187 -4.98 -4.27 27.73
C LEU A 187 -5.50 -3.55 28.97
N PRO A 188 -4.83 -3.63 30.13
CA PRO A 188 -5.21 -2.88 31.33
C PRO A 188 -5.29 -1.38 31.07
N ASP A 189 -4.31 -0.84 30.34
CA ASP A 189 -4.16 0.60 30.07
C ASP A 189 -4.93 1.07 28.83
N ASN A 190 -5.51 0.14 28.07
CA ASN A 190 -6.34 0.47 26.91
C ASN A 190 -7.59 -0.43 26.85
N PRO A 191 -8.64 -0.10 27.62
CA PRO A 191 -9.85 -0.91 27.69
C PRO A 191 -10.72 -0.83 26.43
N THR A 192 -10.38 0.06 25.48
CA THR A 192 -11.17 0.25 24.25
C THR A 192 -10.95 -0.86 23.24
N VAL A 193 -9.82 -1.59 23.32
CA VAL A 193 -9.49 -2.68 22.41
C VAL A 193 -9.70 -4.03 23.11
N THR A 194 -10.49 -4.89 22.50
CA THR A 194 -10.75 -6.26 22.94
C THR A 194 -10.21 -7.26 21.93
N PHE A 195 -9.44 -8.23 22.42
CA PHE A 195 -8.94 -9.35 21.65
C PHE A 195 -9.70 -10.61 22.05
N TYR A 196 -10.23 -11.34 21.09
CA TYR A 196 -10.81 -12.66 21.33
C TYR A 196 -9.80 -13.72 20.94
N ILE A 197 -9.29 -14.43 21.94
CA ILE A 197 -8.15 -15.34 21.81
C ILE A 197 -8.60 -16.79 22.03
N TYR A 198 -8.31 -17.65 21.06
CA TYR A 198 -8.50 -19.09 21.09
C TYR A 198 -7.21 -19.81 21.52
N GLY A 199 -7.34 -20.81 22.37
CA GLY A 199 -6.27 -21.68 22.85
C GLY A 199 -6.84 -22.84 23.67
N ASP A 200 -5.97 -23.76 24.09
CA ASP A 200 -6.37 -24.95 24.84
C ASP A 200 -6.89 -24.61 26.26
N HIS A 201 -6.41 -23.50 26.84
CA HIS A 201 -6.85 -22.94 28.12
C HIS A 201 -6.91 -21.41 28.09
N PHE A 202 -7.62 -20.83 29.07
CA PHE A 202 -7.85 -19.38 29.18
C PHE A 202 -7.34 -18.82 30.51
N PRO A 203 -6.03 -18.56 30.65
CA PRO A 203 -5.43 -18.01 31.86
C PRO A 203 -5.97 -16.61 32.15
N GLU A 204 -5.93 -16.17 33.40
CA GLU A 204 -6.44 -14.84 33.80
C GLU A 204 -5.64 -13.71 33.17
N VAL A 205 -4.34 -13.96 32.98
CA VAL A 205 -3.37 -13.02 32.44
C VAL A 205 -2.59 -13.72 31.34
N LEU A 206 -2.39 -13.02 30.22
CA LEU A 206 -1.51 -13.44 29.14
C LEU A 206 -0.37 -12.44 29.00
N HIS A 207 0.84 -12.97 28.76
CA HIS A 207 2.02 -12.19 28.41
C HIS A 207 2.42 -12.48 26.97
N PRO A 208 1.98 -11.66 26.00
CA PRO A 208 2.43 -11.71 24.61
C PRO A 208 3.96 -11.64 24.47
N GLU A 209 4.54 -12.57 23.71
CA GLU A 209 5.97 -12.64 23.43
C GLU A 209 6.26 -12.36 21.95
N LYS A 210 5.50 -13.00 21.05
CA LYS A 210 5.66 -12.84 19.59
C LYS A 210 4.30 -12.92 18.92
N PHE A 211 4.17 -12.25 17.78
CA PHE A 211 2.96 -12.22 16.98
C PHE A 211 3.28 -12.40 15.50
N LEU A 212 2.50 -13.26 14.83
CA LEU A 212 2.48 -13.44 13.39
C LEU A 212 1.03 -13.23 12.94
N GLY A 213 0.69 -12.00 12.58
CA GLY A 213 -0.65 -11.62 12.17
C GLY A 213 -0.71 -10.21 11.61
N ASN A 214 -1.85 -9.87 11.03
CA ASN A 214 -2.15 -8.53 10.55
C ASN A 214 -3.58 -8.15 10.95
N PHE A 215 -3.91 -6.87 10.95
CA PHE A 215 -5.26 -6.36 11.29
C PHE A 215 -5.77 -6.76 12.69
N GLY A 216 -4.85 -7.11 13.60
CA GLY A 216 -5.16 -7.59 14.95
C GLY A 216 -5.56 -9.07 15.02
N THR A 217 -5.43 -9.84 13.93
CA THR A 217 -5.75 -11.27 13.89
C THR A 217 -4.55 -12.09 13.46
N GLY A 218 -4.41 -13.31 13.96
CA GLY A 218 -3.30 -14.20 13.60
C GLY A 218 -2.80 -15.03 14.78
N TYR A 219 -1.55 -15.49 14.68
CA TYR A 219 -0.91 -16.33 15.68
C TYR A 219 -0.24 -15.49 16.77
N LEU A 220 -0.45 -15.87 18.01
CA LEU A 220 0.12 -15.21 19.19
C LEU A 220 0.86 -16.23 20.04
N LYS A 221 2.16 -16.06 20.21
CA LYS A 221 2.95 -16.77 21.22
C LYS A 221 2.92 -15.98 22.51
N THR A 222 2.52 -16.65 23.58
CA THR A 222 2.52 -16.12 24.95
C THR A 222 3.36 -17.01 25.87
N SER A 223 3.57 -16.58 27.11
CA SER A 223 4.16 -17.43 28.16
C SER A 223 3.41 -18.75 28.36
N GLU A 224 2.11 -18.77 28.05
CA GLU A 224 1.19 -19.89 28.29
C GLU A 224 1.08 -20.85 27.10
N GLY A 225 1.66 -20.49 25.94
CA GLY A 225 1.64 -21.33 24.75
C GLY A 225 1.37 -20.55 23.47
N LEU A 226 1.11 -21.29 22.40
CA LEU A 226 0.68 -20.73 21.12
C LEU A 226 -0.84 -20.62 21.09
N MET A 227 -1.34 -19.46 20.71
CA MET A 227 -2.76 -19.11 20.68
C MET A 227 -3.10 -18.41 19.36
N LEU A 228 -4.39 -18.28 19.07
CA LEU A 228 -4.90 -17.56 17.90
C LEU A 228 -5.74 -16.37 18.34
N VAL A 229 -5.44 -15.18 17.80
CA VAL A 229 -6.31 -14.02 17.91
C VAL A 229 -7.32 -14.08 16.76
N LEU A 230 -8.57 -14.43 17.09
CA LEU A 230 -9.65 -14.62 16.12
C LEU A 230 -10.44 -13.35 15.85
N GLU A 231 -10.40 -12.37 16.75
CA GLU A 231 -11.04 -11.09 16.54
C GLU A 231 -10.34 -9.99 17.33
N THR A 232 -10.23 -8.82 16.70
CA THR A 232 -9.92 -7.55 17.38
C THR A 232 -11.08 -6.60 17.20
N GLU A 233 -11.55 -6.04 18.29
CA GLU A 233 -12.67 -5.10 18.35
C GLU A 233 -12.23 -3.83 19.07
N SER A 234 -12.40 -2.67 18.44
CA SER A 234 -12.18 -1.35 19.01
C SER A 234 -13.26 -0.36 18.54
N ASP A 235 -13.26 0.86 19.06
CA ASP A 235 -14.19 1.88 18.57
C ASP A 235 -13.97 2.14 17.06
N GLY A 236 -15.05 2.09 16.29
CA GLY A 236 -15.05 2.29 14.83
C GLY A 236 -14.35 1.21 13.99
N TYR A 237 -13.77 0.16 14.59
CA TYR A 237 -13.02 -0.88 13.89
C TYR A 237 -13.22 -2.29 14.48
N GLN A 238 -13.43 -3.27 13.62
CA GLN A 238 -13.51 -4.68 13.99
C GLN A 238 -12.86 -5.51 12.89
N SER A 239 -12.01 -6.47 13.25
CA SER A 239 -11.51 -7.50 12.33
C SER A 239 -11.81 -8.86 12.93
N LYS A 240 -12.60 -9.67 12.23
CA LYS A 240 -13.08 -10.98 12.71
C LYS A 240 -12.71 -12.08 11.72
N VAL A 241 -12.08 -13.14 12.22
CA VAL A 241 -11.89 -14.39 11.48
C VAL A 241 -13.24 -15.10 11.37
N THR A 242 -13.62 -15.40 10.13
CA THR A 242 -14.89 -16.07 9.78
C THR A 242 -14.67 -17.54 9.43
N ASP A 243 -13.52 -17.87 8.84
CA ASP A 243 -13.10 -19.23 8.53
C ASP A 243 -11.57 -19.36 8.59
N ILE A 244 -11.09 -20.58 8.85
CA ILE A 244 -9.66 -20.92 8.84
C ILE A 244 -9.48 -22.24 8.09
N GLN A 245 -8.55 -22.26 7.14
CA GLN A 245 -8.31 -23.43 6.31
C GLN A 245 -6.81 -23.73 6.22
N ASN A 246 -6.46 -25.03 6.24
CA ASN A 246 -5.14 -25.45 5.78
C ASN A 246 -5.12 -25.38 4.26
N THR A 247 -4.05 -24.83 3.71
CA THR A 247 -3.91 -24.60 2.28
C THR A 247 -2.49 -25.00 1.82
N ASN A 248 -2.28 -24.95 0.51
CA ASN A 248 -0.95 -25.01 -0.10
C ASN A 248 -0.89 -24.03 -1.29
N THR A 249 -1.39 -22.81 -1.07
CA THR A 249 -1.42 -21.77 -2.08
C THR A 249 -0.02 -21.18 -2.24
N CYS A 250 0.52 -21.16 -3.46
CA CYS A 250 1.85 -20.62 -3.75
C CYS A 250 1.78 -19.43 -4.71
N LEU A 251 2.58 -18.40 -4.42
CA LEU A 251 2.85 -17.31 -5.34
C LEU A 251 4.19 -17.53 -6.05
N HIS A 252 4.15 -17.62 -7.37
CA HIS A 252 5.34 -17.62 -8.22
C HIS A 252 5.86 -16.18 -8.38
N THR A 253 6.94 -15.87 -7.66
CA THR A 253 7.52 -14.51 -7.53
C THR A 253 8.58 -14.21 -8.61
N ASP A 254 9.11 -15.23 -9.27
CA ASP A 254 10.16 -15.16 -10.28
C ASP A 254 9.77 -14.35 -11.53
N GLN A 255 8.48 -14.23 -11.81
CA GLN A 255 7.93 -13.46 -12.92
C GLN A 255 7.80 -11.95 -12.66
N PHE A 256 8.09 -11.48 -11.45
CA PHE A 256 7.96 -10.06 -11.08
C PHE A 256 9.29 -9.33 -11.21
N LEU A 257 9.25 -8.10 -11.73
CA LEU A 257 10.42 -7.24 -11.81
C LEU A 257 10.46 -6.26 -10.64
N VAL A 258 11.63 -6.06 -10.04
CA VAL A 258 11.80 -5.10 -8.95
C VAL A 258 11.62 -3.68 -9.47
N LYS A 259 10.55 -3.02 -9.05
CA LYS A 259 10.13 -1.70 -9.54
C LYS A 259 11.19 -0.63 -9.29
N GLU A 260 11.81 -0.65 -8.13
CA GLU A 260 12.81 0.33 -7.72
C GLU A 260 14.09 0.21 -8.54
N VAL A 261 14.51 -1.01 -8.91
CA VAL A 261 15.69 -1.25 -9.77
C VAL A 261 15.43 -0.70 -11.17
N GLU A 262 14.29 -1.05 -11.77
CA GLU A 262 13.90 -0.57 -13.10
C GLU A 262 13.76 0.96 -13.11
N TYR A 263 13.14 1.52 -12.07
CA TYR A 263 12.97 2.96 -11.90
C TYR A 263 14.32 3.67 -11.84
N ARG A 264 15.24 3.19 -11.00
CA ARG A 264 16.58 3.77 -10.88
C ARG A 264 17.37 3.68 -12.18
N SER A 265 17.37 2.52 -12.86
CA SER A 265 18.08 2.35 -14.13
C SER A 265 17.57 3.34 -15.18
N LYS A 266 16.25 3.39 -15.41
CA LYS A 266 15.64 4.30 -16.39
C LYS A 266 15.88 5.77 -16.06
N ARG A 267 15.76 6.15 -14.78
CA ARG A 267 15.99 7.53 -14.36
C ARG A 267 17.45 7.96 -14.52
N SER A 268 18.40 7.10 -14.16
CA SER A 268 19.83 7.37 -14.37
C SER A 268 20.16 7.57 -15.85
N GLU A 269 19.63 6.71 -16.72
CA GLU A 269 19.77 6.86 -18.18
C GLU A 269 19.14 8.16 -18.71
N ASP A 270 17.92 8.50 -18.25
CA ASP A 270 17.25 9.75 -18.62
C ASP A 270 18.07 10.97 -18.21
N ILE A 271 18.60 10.98 -16.99
CA ILE A 271 19.44 12.06 -16.47
C ILE A 271 20.70 12.20 -17.33
N ALA A 272 21.38 11.09 -17.64
CA ALA A 272 22.57 11.08 -18.49
C ALA A 272 22.28 11.62 -19.90
N ARG A 273 21.19 11.16 -20.53
CA ARG A 273 20.74 11.65 -21.85
C ARG A 273 20.44 13.15 -21.83
N LYS A 274 19.69 13.62 -20.84
CA LYS A 274 19.35 15.05 -20.69
C LYS A 274 20.58 15.91 -20.45
N ARG A 275 21.54 15.44 -19.64
CA ARG A 275 22.83 16.15 -19.45
C ARG A 275 23.59 16.30 -20.76
N GLN A 276 23.71 15.23 -21.54
CA GLN A 276 24.38 15.30 -22.84
C GLN A 276 23.66 16.27 -23.79
N GLN A 277 22.33 16.25 -23.81
CA GLN A 277 21.53 17.17 -24.60
C GLN A 277 21.77 18.64 -24.18
N LEU A 278 21.78 18.93 -22.88
CA LEU A 278 22.06 20.28 -22.37
C LEU A 278 23.49 20.73 -22.67
N SER A 279 24.47 19.82 -22.62
CA SER A 279 25.86 20.14 -23.01
C SER A 279 25.95 20.57 -24.48
N ARG A 280 25.36 19.79 -25.39
CA ARG A 280 25.31 20.13 -26.82
C ARG A 280 24.55 21.44 -27.07
N GLN A 281 23.47 21.67 -26.32
CA GLN A 281 22.73 22.94 -26.40
C GLN A 281 23.55 24.12 -25.90
N ALA A 282 24.42 23.92 -24.91
CA ALA A 282 25.31 24.96 -24.39
C ALA A 282 26.38 25.38 -25.40
N GLU A 283 26.88 24.44 -26.21
CA GLU A 283 27.87 24.69 -27.28
C GLU A 283 27.29 25.51 -28.45
N HIS A 284 25.98 25.50 -28.65
CA HIS A 284 25.30 26.16 -29.76
C HIS A 284 24.41 27.34 -29.33
N ILE A 285 24.62 27.91 -28.14
CA ILE A 285 23.87 29.09 -27.70
C ILE A 285 24.29 30.30 -28.53
N SER A 286 23.36 30.85 -29.30
CA SER A 286 23.56 32.05 -30.12
C SER A 286 22.25 32.83 -30.28
N GLY A 287 22.34 34.13 -30.59
CA GLY A 287 21.19 35.01 -30.86
C GLY A 287 20.95 36.09 -29.79
N ASP A 288 19.75 36.67 -29.80
CA ASP A 288 19.43 37.89 -29.05
C ASP A 288 18.89 37.63 -27.62
N CYS A 289 18.60 36.36 -27.28
CA CYS A 289 18.04 35.93 -25.98
C CYS A 289 18.96 34.94 -25.24
N VAL A 290 20.27 35.16 -25.39
CA VAL A 290 21.31 34.31 -24.79
C VAL A 290 21.25 34.28 -23.25
N PRO A 291 21.08 35.42 -22.54
CA PRO A 291 21.04 35.41 -21.08
C PRO A 291 19.93 34.52 -20.50
N GLU A 292 18.70 34.62 -21.03
CA GLU A 292 17.55 33.82 -20.60
C GLU A 292 17.77 32.33 -20.90
N GLN A 293 18.35 32.03 -22.07
CA GLN A 293 18.66 30.66 -22.45
C GLN A 293 19.75 30.03 -21.57
N VAL A 294 20.78 30.80 -21.20
CA VAL A 294 21.83 30.36 -20.26
C VAL A 294 21.24 30.14 -18.87
N ALA A 295 20.36 31.03 -18.39
CA ALA A 295 19.71 30.88 -17.09
C ALA A 295 18.85 29.60 -17.02
N LEU A 296 18.02 29.35 -18.03
CA LEU A 296 17.23 28.13 -18.12
C LEU A 296 18.10 26.86 -18.17
N ASN A 297 19.16 26.87 -18.98
CA ASN A 297 20.06 25.72 -19.10
C ASN A 297 20.81 25.43 -17.79
N ARG A 298 21.30 26.47 -17.09
CA ARG A 298 21.92 26.32 -15.76
C ARG A 298 20.92 25.75 -14.75
N PHE A 299 19.70 26.27 -14.71
CA PHE A 299 18.65 25.75 -13.84
C PHE A 299 18.36 24.27 -14.11
N ARG A 300 18.26 23.87 -15.39
CA ARG A 300 18.07 22.47 -15.78
C ARG A 300 19.24 21.58 -15.37
N GLN A 301 20.48 22.06 -15.50
CA GLN A 301 21.66 21.33 -15.02
C GLN A 301 21.63 21.13 -13.50
N ASP A 302 21.32 22.17 -12.74
CA ASP A 302 21.19 22.09 -11.28
C ASP A 302 20.06 21.16 -10.85
N LYS A 303 18.93 21.19 -11.56
CA LYS A 303 17.80 20.27 -11.35
C LYS A 303 18.23 18.82 -11.57
N LEU A 304 18.92 18.51 -12.68
CA LEU A 304 19.41 17.16 -12.96
C LEU A 304 20.43 16.68 -11.91
N ARG A 305 21.29 17.58 -11.39
CA ARG A 305 22.17 17.25 -10.26
C ARG A 305 21.37 16.87 -9.02
N LYS A 306 20.37 17.68 -8.64
CA LYS A 306 19.51 17.37 -7.48
C LYS A 306 18.73 16.06 -7.67
N GLU A 307 18.23 15.79 -8.88
CA GLU A 307 17.55 14.53 -9.20
C GLU A 307 18.47 13.31 -9.03
N GLU A 308 19.73 13.40 -9.46
CA GLU A 308 20.74 12.35 -9.29
C GLU A 308 21.09 12.13 -7.82
N GLU A 309 21.34 13.21 -7.06
CA GLU A 309 21.58 13.15 -5.61
C GLU A 309 20.36 12.59 -4.86
N GLY A 310 19.14 12.94 -5.29
CA GLY A 310 17.89 12.40 -4.76
C GLY A 310 17.77 10.90 -5.05
N LEU A 311 18.10 10.47 -6.26
CA LEU A 311 18.08 9.06 -6.66
C LEU A 311 19.06 8.23 -5.81
N ALA A 312 20.29 8.73 -5.62
CA ALA A 312 21.28 8.08 -4.78
C ALA A 312 20.80 7.96 -3.32
N ARG A 313 20.28 9.05 -2.74
CA ARG A 313 19.73 9.05 -1.37
C ARG A 313 18.54 8.10 -1.21
N SER A 314 17.65 8.03 -2.20
CA SER A 314 16.49 7.15 -2.17
C SER A 314 16.84 5.66 -2.09
N ALA A 315 18.08 5.28 -2.38
CA ALA A 315 18.56 3.91 -2.31
C ALA A 315 19.26 3.57 -0.97
N GLN A 316 19.51 4.55 -0.10
CA GLN A 316 20.36 4.38 1.09
C GLN A 316 19.60 3.97 2.37
N GLY A 317 18.29 3.74 2.27
CA GLY A 317 17.46 3.38 3.42
C GLY A 317 16.10 2.83 3.04
N ASN A 318 15.38 2.30 4.03
CA ASN A 318 14.02 1.83 3.86
C ASN A 318 13.06 3.00 3.66
N THR A 319 12.32 3.05 2.55
CA THR A 319 11.47 4.20 2.25
C THR A 319 10.21 4.28 3.12
N HIS A 320 9.93 3.28 3.96
CA HIS A 320 8.85 3.35 4.97
C HIS A 320 9.28 4.09 6.24
N GLU A 321 10.57 4.13 6.57
CA GLU A 321 11.05 4.65 7.87
C GLU A 321 12.10 5.75 7.73
N ASP A 322 12.95 5.64 6.72
CA ASP A 322 14.08 6.55 6.54
C ASP A 322 13.61 7.83 5.84
N GLN A 323 13.59 8.93 6.60
CA GLN A 323 13.20 10.24 6.11
C GLN A 323 14.11 10.76 4.99
N ALA A 324 15.41 10.40 4.99
CA ALA A 324 16.33 10.81 3.94
C ALA A 324 16.07 10.05 2.64
N ALA A 325 15.78 8.75 2.72
CA ALA A 325 15.37 7.96 1.56
C ALA A 325 14.03 8.44 0.99
N GLN A 326 13.05 8.74 1.85
CA GLN A 326 11.78 9.36 1.46
C GLN A 326 11.98 10.72 0.78
N ALA A 327 12.79 11.60 1.38
CA ALA A 327 13.10 12.90 0.81
C ALA A 327 13.81 12.77 -0.55
N GLY A 328 14.70 11.78 -0.71
CA GLY A 328 15.36 11.47 -1.97
C GLY A 328 14.38 11.17 -3.11
N LEU A 329 13.31 10.41 -2.83
CA LEU A 329 12.21 10.18 -3.79
C LEU A 329 11.43 11.46 -4.08
N LEU A 330 11.11 12.26 -3.04
CA LEU A 330 10.31 13.48 -3.19
C LEU A 330 11.00 14.55 -4.04
N VAL A 331 12.33 14.65 -4.01
CA VAL A 331 13.10 15.59 -4.84
C VAL A 331 12.79 15.43 -6.34
N GLN A 332 12.47 14.22 -6.79
CA GLN A 332 12.18 13.93 -8.19
C GLN A 332 10.79 14.39 -8.62
N MET A 333 9.94 14.75 -7.67
CA MET A 333 8.58 15.20 -7.88
C MET A 333 8.35 16.63 -7.37
N ASP A 334 9.43 17.37 -7.03
CA ASP A 334 9.35 18.70 -6.42
C ASP A 334 8.56 19.70 -7.31
N PRO A 335 7.33 20.08 -6.92
CA PRO A 335 6.50 20.98 -7.71
C PRO A 335 7.12 22.37 -7.86
N LEU A 336 7.91 22.83 -6.88
CA LEU A 336 8.57 24.13 -6.94
C LEU A 336 9.63 24.16 -8.05
N MET A 337 10.38 23.08 -8.21
CA MET A 337 11.39 22.95 -9.28
C MET A 337 10.73 22.91 -10.67
N LEU A 338 9.52 22.36 -10.80
CA LEU A 338 8.76 22.38 -12.05
C LEU A 338 8.29 23.80 -12.39
N VAL A 339 7.67 24.50 -11.43
CA VAL A 339 7.20 25.88 -11.65
C VAL A 339 8.35 26.83 -12.01
N ARG A 340 9.51 26.71 -11.34
CA ARG A 340 10.68 27.54 -11.65
C ARG A 340 11.24 27.29 -13.05
N GLU A 341 11.23 26.03 -13.51
CA GLU A 341 11.60 25.73 -14.89
C GLU A 341 10.63 26.39 -15.88
N ASP A 342 9.33 26.32 -15.60
CA ASP A 342 8.27 26.90 -16.42
C ASP A 342 8.34 28.44 -16.50
N ILE A 343 8.71 29.10 -15.40
CA ILE A 343 8.97 30.55 -15.35
C ILE A 343 10.11 30.91 -16.31
N LEU A 344 11.27 30.27 -16.15
CA LEU A 344 12.46 30.55 -16.99
C LEU A 344 12.19 30.22 -18.47
N SER A 345 11.45 29.16 -18.75
CA SER A 345 11.02 28.82 -20.11
C SER A 345 10.09 29.88 -20.70
N THR A 346 9.20 30.47 -19.90
CA THR A 346 8.28 31.52 -20.34
C THR A 346 9.00 32.85 -20.54
N GLU A 347 9.99 33.18 -19.70
CA GLU A 347 10.84 34.37 -19.87
C GLU A 347 11.64 34.31 -21.18
N LEU A 348 12.22 33.15 -21.50
CA LEU A 348 12.88 32.92 -22.79
C LEU A 348 11.91 33.07 -23.98
N GLU A 349 10.68 32.56 -23.85
CA GLU A 349 9.64 32.73 -24.89
C GLU A 349 9.28 34.21 -25.09
N ILE A 350 9.08 34.96 -24.01
CA ILE A 350 8.80 36.39 -24.04
C ILE A 350 9.92 37.14 -24.76
N CYS A 351 11.19 36.87 -24.40
CA CYS A 351 12.33 37.50 -25.07
C CYS A 351 12.31 37.24 -26.59
N ARG A 352 12.09 35.99 -27.00
CA ARG A 352 12.04 35.62 -28.43
C ARG A 352 10.91 36.34 -29.17
N ILE A 353 9.74 36.50 -28.54
CA ILE A 353 8.62 37.25 -29.13
C ILE A 353 9.00 38.72 -29.32
N ILE A 354 9.61 39.35 -28.32
CA ILE A 354 10.05 40.76 -28.39
C ILE A 354 11.07 40.95 -29.51
N LYS A 355 12.11 40.11 -29.56
CA LYS A 355 13.16 40.21 -30.58
C LYS A 355 12.65 39.94 -32.00
N ASN A 356 11.72 39.02 -32.17
CA ASN A 356 11.07 38.81 -33.47
C ASN A 356 10.25 40.03 -33.90
N ARG A 357 9.56 40.72 -32.98
CA ARG A 357 8.87 41.98 -33.31
C ARG A 357 9.84 43.06 -33.75
N GLU A 358 10.92 43.27 -33.00
CA GLU A 358 11.97 44.24 -33.34
C GLU A 358 12.52 44.00 -34.75
N ARG A 359 12.82 42.74 -35.11
CA ARG A 359 13.31 42.37 -36.45
C ARG A 359 12.27 42.54 -37.56
N SER A 360 11.00 42.30 -37.26
CA SER A 360 9.91 42.40 -38.24
C SER A 360 9.40 43.83 -38.49
N GLY A 361 9.84 44.81 -37.71
CA GLY A 361 9.49 46.23 -37.89
C GLY A 361 8.02 46.60 -37.62
N SER A 362 7.13 45.65 -37.31
CA SER A 362 5.75 45.93 -36.91
C SER A 362 5.20 44.91 -35.92
N ALA A 363 4.42 45.39 -34.94
CA ALA A 363 3.70 44.53 -34.01
C ALA A 363 2.42 44.02 -34.68
N SER A 364 2.45 42.80 -35.23
CA SER A 364 1.22 42.14 -35.70
C SER A 364 0.28 41.83 -34.53
N ALA A 365 -1.04 41.90 -34.74
CA ALA A 365 -2.04 41.56 -33.73
C ALA A 365 -1.81 40.16 -33.13
N THR A 366 -1.36 39.20 -33.94
CA THR A 366 -1.00 37.86 -33.51
C THR A 366 0.21 37.86 -32.56
N SER A 367 1.25 38.63 -32.86
CA SER A 367 2.42 38.75 -31.97
C SER A 367 2.03 39.41 -30.65
N THR A 368 1.15 40.42 -30.67
CA THR A 368 0.55 41.09 -29.51
C THR A 368 -0.17 40.10 -28.60
N ALA A 369 -1.12 39.36 -29.14
CA ALA A 369 -1.86 38.34 -28.41
C ALA A 369 -0.95 37.26 -27.80
N LYS A 370 0.10 36.81 -28.52
CA LYS A 370 1.08 35.85 -28.01
C LYS A 370 1.85 36.37 -26.81
N LEU A 371 2.35 37.62 -26.87
CA LEU A 371 3.06 38.22 -25.74
C LEU A 371 2.14 38.41 -24.53
N ASP A 372 0.90 38.86 -24.74
CA ASP A 372 -0.06 39.06 -23.65
C ASP A 372 -0.46 37.74 -22.99
N CYS A 373 -0.60 36.67 -23.78
CA CYS A 373 -0.72 35.32 -23.27
C CYS A 373 0.50 34.93 -22.41
N ALA A 374 1.72 35.04 -22.95
CA ALA A 374 2.94 34.63 -22.25
C ALA A 374 3.12 35.42 -20.94
N ASN A 375 2.83 36.72 -20.93
CA ASN A 375 2.86 37.56 -19.73
C ASN A 375 1.79 37.18 -18.69
N ARG A 376 0.58 36.79 -19.12
CA ARG A 376 -0.45 36.25 -18.20
C ARG A 376 0.01 34.94 -17.60
N ARG A 377 0.60 34.05 -18.41
CA ARG A 377 1.15 32.77 -17.95
C ARG A 377 2.28 32.97 -16.93
N LEU A 378 3.22 33.88 -17.22
CA LEU A 378 4.33 34.21 -16.31
C LEU A 378 3.81 34.73 -14.95
N ARG A 379 2.82 35.62 -14.96
CA ARG A 379 2.20 36.12 -13.72
C ARG A 379 1.56 35.00 -12.90
N ALA A 380 0.81 34.10 -13.55
CA ALA A 380 0.22 32.95 -12.88
C ALA A 380 1.29 32.03 -12.28
N GLN A 381 2.36 31.74 -13.03
CA GLN A 381 3.47 30.91 -12.55
C GLN A 381 4.20 31.52 -11.35
N ARG A 382 4.47 32.83 -11.37
CA ARG A 382 5.08 33.54 -10.23
C ARG A 382 4.19 33.54 -9.00
N GLN A 383 2.87 33.68 -9.17
CA GLN A 383 1.93 33.51 -8.05
C GLN A 383 1.98 32.09 -7.50
N ALA A 384 2.04 31.07 -8.37
CA ALA A 384 2.22 29.68 -7.94
C ALA A 384 3.46 29.45 -7.10
N GLU A 385 4.58 30.02 -7.54
CA GLU A 385 5.86 29.86 -6.87
C GLU A 385 5.76 30.37 -5.43
N HIS A 386 5.14 31.54 -5.27
CA HIS A 386 4.85 32.11 -3.96
C HIS A 386 3.93 31.20 -3.13
N ASP A 387 2.78 30.80 -3.68
CA ASP A 387 1.81 29.94 -2.98
C ASP A 387 2.44 28.60 -2.55
N ILE A 388 3.27 27.99 -3.40
CA ILE A 388 3.99 26.73 -3.10
C ILE A 388 5.00 26.91 -1.95
N GLN A 389 5.70 28.06 -1.92
CA GLN A 389 6.62 28.39 -0.83
C GLN A 389 5.85 28.57 0.49
N GLU A 390 4.72 29.27 0.48
CA GLU A 390 3.87 29.48 1.66
C GLU A 390 3.34 28.15 2.23
N VAL A 391 2.97 27.19 1.38
CA VAL A 391 2.50 25.87 1.82
C VAL A 391 3.55 25.17 2.69
N SER A 392 4.83 25.27 2.33
CA SER A 392 5.93 24.70 3.13
C SER A 392 6.01 25.32 4.52
N THR A 393 5.70 26.61 4.65
CA THR A 393 5.68 27.32 5.93
C THR A 393 4.42 27.02 6.75
N LYS A 394 3.29 26.77 6.07
CA LYS A 394 1.99 26.52 6.70
C LYS A 394 1.88 25.12 7.34
N TYR A 395 2.57 24.13 6.79
CA TYR A 395 2.51 22.73 7.25
C TYR A 395 3.91 22.21 7.67
N PRO A 396 4.55 22.81 8.68
CA PRO A 396 5.86 22.37 9.14
C PRO A 396 5.73 20.96 9.75
N GLY A 397 6.56 20.02 9.28
CA GLY A 397 6.57 18.64 9.79
C GLY A 397 5.51 17.71 9.19
N GLU A 398 4.68 18.16 8.24
CA GLU A 398 3.70 17.32 7.53
C GLU A 398 4.08 17.13 6.05
N PRO A 399 5.19 16.43 5.72
CA PRO A 399 5.75 16.40 4.36
C PRO A 399 4.76 15.85 3.30
N GLY A 400 3.96 14.84 3.66
CA GLY A 400 2.95 14.29 2.75
C GLY A 400 1.83 15.29 2.41
N ARG A 401 1.39 16.08 3.40
CA ARG A 401 0.37 17.12 3.18
C ARG A 401 0.93 18.30 2.39
N THR A 402 2.13 18.75 2.76
CA THR A 402 2.86 19.79 2.03
C THR A 402 2.97 19.43 0.56
N PHE A 403 3.47 18.23 0.25
CA PHE A 403 3.60 17.76 -1.12
C PHE A 403 2.25 17.69 -1.87
N ALA A 404 1.20 17.19 -1.23
CA ALA A 404 -0.12 17.10 -1.82
C ALA A 404 -0.71 18.48 -2.18
N GLU A 405 -0.60 19.45 -1.28
CA GLU A 405 -1.07 20.82 -1.52
C GLU A 405 -0.24 21.54 -2.59
N GLN A 406 1.08 21.40 -2.57
CA GLN A 406 1.96 21.95 -3.62
C GLN A 406 1.63 21.35 -5.00
N SER A 407 1.39 20.05 -5.05
CA SER A 407 1.00 19.35 -6.29
C SER A 407 -0.34 19.87 -6.83
N LYS A 408 -1.32 20.16 -5.96
CA LYS A 408 -2.60 20.75 -6.38
C LYS A 408 -2.41 22.13 -7.02
N ILE A 409 -1.56 22.98 -6.44
CA ILE A 409 -1.26 24.31 -6.98
C ILE A 409 -0.63 24.17 -8.36
N TYR A 410 0.39 23.32 -8.51
CA TYR A 410 1.05 23.08 -9.79
C TYR A 410 0.08 22.56 -10.86
N MET A 411 -0.76 21.57 -10.53
CA MET A 411 -1.76 21.01 -11.46
C MET A 411 -2.81 22.02 -11.92
N ARG A 412 -3.20 22.96 -11.06
CA ARG A 412 -4.10 24.06 -11.44
C ARG A 412 -3.48 24.94 -12.53
N ILE A 413 -2.17 25.15 -12.50
CA ILE A 413 -1.52 26.08 -13.43
C ILE A 413 -1.09 25.39 -14.72
N SER A 414 -0.69 24.12 -14.65
CA SER A 414 -0.41 23.33 -15.85
C SER A 414 -1.64 23.22 -16.76
N THR A 415 -2.85 23.20 -16.17
CA THR A 415 -4.12 23.21 -16.92
C THR A 415 -4.52 24.60 -17.44
N MET A 416 -4.14 25.68 -16.74
CA MET A 416 -4.36 27.07 -17.20
C MET A 416 -3.37 27.51 -18.30
N ALA A 417 -2.26 26.78 -18.50
CA ALA A 417 -1.20 27.14 -19.45
C ALA A 417 -1.60 27.02 -20.94
N ALA A 418 -2.81 26.54 -21.25
CA ALA A 418 -3.33 26.49 -22.61
C ALA A 418 -3.95 27.83 -23.02
N CYS A 419 -3.13 28.77 -23.48
CA CYS A 419 -3.65 29.82 -24.35
C CYS A 419 -3.97 29.19 -25.70
N ARG A 420 -5.25 28.95 -25.97
CA ARG A 420 -5.74 28.61 -27.31
C ARG A 420 -6.03 29.87 -28.09
#